data_AF-A0A378NFM8-F1
#
_entry.id   AF-A0A378NFM8-F1
#
_cell.length_a   1.000
_cell.length_b   1.000
_cell.length_c   1.000
_cell.angle_alpha   90.00
_cell.angle_beta   90.00
_cell.angle_gamma   90.00
#
_symmetry.space_group_name_H-M   'P 1'
#
loop_
_entity.id
_entity.type
_entity.pdbx_description
1 polymer ?
#
loop_
_entity_poly.entity_id
_entity_poly.type
_entity_poly.pdbx_seq_one_letter_code
_entity_poly.pdbx_strand_id
1 'polypeptide(L)'
;MKNALPYLCLFYTSSLFAQSWQHSHFSDFNDDLEKHFFQSQVQLEKGSYPLRFKFGEQCYQPQQAIKLNQSVALVPCINEAPQLRLFRQGNYLAQIDLRSGTPTLTISVEQQLQHNEAMFQSCPNWDKKPIEIDVSSTFAEGESVSDFYSGNTAIVKNGKVTLMPNENASGLILLEKAIPKIRQRLIGKMPPSILC
;
A
#
# COMPACT_ATOMS: atom_id res chain seq x y z
N MET A 1 -52.74 -60.87 22.84
CA MET A 1 -51.87 -60.01 23.66
C MET A 1 -50.42 -60.40 23.41
N LYS A 2 -49.70 -59.64 22.58
CA LYS A 2 -48.24 -59.73 22.41
C LYS A 2 -47.71 -58.31 22.45
N ASN A 3 -46.99 -58.00 23.52
CA ASN A 3 -46.47 -56.67 23.80
C ASN A 3 -45.18 -56.40 23.01
N ALA A 4 -45.01 -55.12 22.72
CA ALA A 4 -43.99 -54.49 21.88
C ALA A 4 -42.56 -54.60 22.40
N LEU A 5 -41.60 -54.38 21.50
CA LEU A 5 -40.45 -53.49 21.74
C LEU A 5 -39.71 -53.21 20.41
N PRO A 6 -39.94 -52.06 19.75
CA PRO A 6 -39.04 -51.58 18.72
C PRO A 6 -37.87 -50.82 19.37
N TYR A 7 -36.65 -51.29 19.09
CA TYR A 7 -35.40 -50.66 19.51
C TYR A 7 -35.19 -49.41 18.64
N LEU A 8 -35.29 -48.23 19.25
CA LEU A 8 -35.07 -46.95 18.57
C LEU A 8 -33.58 -46.59 18.65
N CYS A 9 -32.82 -46.87 17.58
CA CYS A 9 -31.43 -46.41 17.46
C CYS A 9 -31.43 -44.88 17.23
N LEU A 10 -31.08 -44.13 18.27
CA LEU A 10 -30.74 -42.70 18.16
C LEU A 10 -29.40 -42.58 17.43
N PHE A 11 -29.43 -42.23 16.15
CA PHE A 11 -28.26 -41.78 15.43
C PHE A 11 -27.86 -40.40 15.96
N TYR A 12 -26.89 -40.36 16.86
CA TYR A 12 -26.17 -39.12 17.18
C TYR A 12 -25.39 -38.70 15.94
N THR A 13 -25.95 -37.77 15.16
CA THR A 13 -25.19 -37.06 14.13
C THR A 13 -24.25 -36.09 14.84
N SER A 14 -23.01 -36.51 15.06
CA SER A 14 -21.92 -35.63 15.47
C SER A 14 -21.68 -34.61 14.35
N SER A 15 -22.16 -33.39 14.51
CA SER A 15 -21.76 -32.28 13.64
C SER A 15 -20.28 -32.01 13.87
N LEU A 16 -19.45 -32.48 12.94
CA LEU A 16 -18.04 -32.12 12.84
C LEU A 16 -17.96 -30.64 12.47
N PHE A 17 -17.73 -29.76 13.45
CA PHE A 17 -17.38 -28.37 13.16
C PHE A 17 -15.97 -28.35 12.57
N ALA A 18 -15.85 -27.99 11.29
CA ALA A 18 -14.58 -27.55 10.74
C ALA A 18 -14.16 -26.28 11.50
N GLN A 19 -13.02 -26.31 12.19
CA GLN A 19 -12.49 -25.15 12.89
C GLN A 19 -11.88 -24.22 11.85
N SER A 20 -12.61 -23.16 11.48
CA SER A 20 -12.13 -22.12 10.57
C SER A 20 -11.75 -20.86 11.35
N TRP A 21 -10.87 -20.07 10.74
CA TRP A 21 -10.55 -18.73 11.23
C TRP A 21 -11.73 -17.77 11.00
N GLN A 22 -12.01 -16.92 11.99
CA GLN A 22 -13.11 -15.96 11.94
C GLN A 22 -12.62 -14.54 12.23
N HIS A 23 -13.13 -13.56 11.49
CA HIS A 23 -12.92 -12.13 11.69
C HIS A 23 -14.20 -11.36 11.35
N SER A 24 -14.36 -10.12 11.84
CA SER A 24 -15.54 -9.28 11.56
C SER A 24 -15.68 -8.79 10.11
N HIS A 25 -14.64 -8.98 9.29
CA HIS A 25 -14.54 -8.40 7.95
C HIS A 25 -13.97 -9.42 6.97
N PHE A 26 -12.90 -10.11 7.35
CA PHE A 26 -12.39 -11.28 6.65
C PHE A 26 -13.25 -12.50 7.03
N SER A 27 -14.34 -12.74 6.31
CA SER A 27 -15.15 -13.96 6.44
C SER A 27 -14.64 -15.05 5.52
N ASP A 28 -14.98 -16.30 5.79
CA ASP A 28 -14.78 -17.42 4.86
C ASP A 28 -13.30 -17.69 4.54
N PHE A 29 -12.50 -17.85 5.60
CA PHE A 29 -11.15 -18.41 5.46
C PHE A 29 -11.25 -19.84 4.92
N ASN A 30 -11.09 -19.98 3.61
CA ASN A 30 -11.07 -21.28 2.96
C ASN A 30 -9.76 -21.96 3.33
N ASP A 31 -9.86 -23.21 3.81
CA ASP A 31 -8.74 -24.15 3.74
C ASP A 31 -8.41 -24.30 2.26
N ASP A 32 -7.27 -23.77 1.84
CA ASP A 32 -6.72 -24.17 0.56
C ASP A 32 -6.38 -25.68 0.63
N LEU A 33 -6.01 -26.30 -0.48
CA LEU A 33 -5.67 -27.74 -0.53
C LEU A 33 -4.59 -28.16 0.50
N GLU A 34 -3.92 -27.21 1.14
CA GLU A 34 -3.01 -27.34 2.28
C GLU A 34 -3.68 -26.87 3.60
N LYS A 35 -3.98 -27.80 4.53
CA LYS A 35 -4.59 -27.57 5.88
C LYS A 35 -3.88 -26.57 6.82
N HIS A 36 -2.80 -25.93 6.36
CA HIS A 36 -1.97 -25.02 7.13
C HIS A 36 -1.96 -23.60 6.53
N PHE A 37 -2.76 -23.36 5.49
CA PHE A 37 -2.83 -22.09 4.80
C PHE A 37 -4.28 -21.69 4.53
N PHE A 38 -4.66 -20.56 5.12
CA PHE A 38 -6.04 -20.07 5.10
C PHE A 38 -6.09 -18.73 4.41
N GLN A 39 -7.07 -18.55 3.52
CA GLN A 39 -7.23 -17.30 2.77
C GLN A 39 -8.65 -16.77 2.84
N SER A 40 -8.79 -15.46 3.06
CA SER A 40 -10.06 -14.73 2.99
C SER A 40 -9.90 -13.45 2.18
N GLN A 41 -10.87 -13.16 1.32
CA GLN A 41 -10.90 -11.98 0.47
C GLN A 41 -12.11 -11.11 0.83
N VAL A 42 -11.88 -9.81 0.94
CA VAL A 42 -12.93 -8.84 1.26
C VAL A 42 -12.64 -7.48 0.65
N GLN A 43 -13.68 -6.81 0.18
CA GLN A 43 -13.61 -5.42 -0.23
C GLN A 43 -13.72 -4.51 1.00
N LEU A 44 -12.71 -3.66 1.23
CA LEU A 44 -12.68 -2.73 2.37
C LEU A 44 -12.52 -1.29 1.91
N GLU A 45 -13.12 -0.39 2.67
CA GLU A 45 -12.99 1.06 2.51
C GLU A 45 -11.71 1.60 3.17
N LYS A 46 -11.34 2.84 2.84
CA LYS A 46 -10.31 3.57 3.60
C LYS A 46 -10.75 3.69 5.07
N GLY A 47 -9.89 3.26 6.00
CA GLY A 47 -10.28 3.24 7.41
C GLY A 47 -9.24 2.60 8.33
N SER A 48 -9.62 2.44 9.60
CA SER A 48 -8.86 1.73 10.62
C SER A 48 -9.65 0.50 11.06
N TYR A 49 -9.04 -0.67 10.97
CA TYR A 49 -9.69 -1.94 11.24
C TYR A 49 -8.96 -2.67 12.37
N PRO A 50 -9.57 -2.90 13.54
CA PRO A 50 -8.97 -3.71 14.59
C PRO A 50 -8.81 -5.14 14.10
N LEU A 51 -7.61 -5.71 14.26
CA LEU A 51 -7.32 -7.07 13.82
C LEU A 51 -7.41 -8.06 14.98
N ARG A 52 -8.59 -8.68 15.10
CA ARG A 52 -8.83 -9.73 16.09
C ARG A 52 -9.48 -10.93 15.41
N PHE A 53 -8.80 -12.06 15.51
CA PHE A 53 -9.20 -13.31 14.88
C PHE A 53 -9.60 -14.32 15.95
N LYS A 54 -10.50 -15.23 15.59
CA LYS A 54 -10.83 -16.41 16.41
C LYS A 54 -10.52 -17.69 15.65
N PHE A 55 -10.00 -18.67 16.36
CA PHE A 55 -9.85 -20.05 15.88
C PHE A 55 -10.40 -20.99 16.96
N GLY A 56 -11.53 -21.63 16.67
CA GLY A 56 -12.36 -22.23 17.73
C GLY A 56 -12.76 -21.17 18.79
N GLU A 57 -12.53 -21.47 20.06
CA GLU A 57 -12.80 -20.54 21.18
C GLU A 57 -11.62 -19.60 21.49
N GLN A 58 -10.48 -19.77 20.83
CA GLN A 58 -9.27 -19.01 21.12
C GLN A 58 -9.21 -17.70 20.32
N CYS A 59 -8.76 -16.63 20.98
CA CYS A 59 -8.60 -15.31 20.40
C CYS A 59 -7.14 -15.04 20.05
N TYR A 60 -6.91 -14.53 18.85
CA TYR A 60 -5.60 -14.15 18.35
C TYR A 60 -5.58 -12.72 17.83
N GLN A 61 -4.43 -12.05 17.96
CA GLN A 61 -4.17 -10.72 17.42
C GLN A 61 -2.72 -10.62 16.93
N PRO A 62 -2.40 -9.70 16.01
CA PRO A 62 -1.02 -9.43 15.62
C PRO A 62 -0.16 -9.05 16.83
N GLN A 63 1.10 -9.53 16.87
CA GLN A 63 2.05 -9.16 17.92
C GLN A 63 2.43 -7.68 17.87
N GLN A 64 2.37 -7.06 16.68
CA GLN A 64 2.74 -5.67 16.43
C GLN A 64 1.82 -5.05 15.39
N ALA A 65 1.96 -3.73 15.19
CA ALA A 65 1.28 -3.03 14.11
C ALA A 65 1.59 -3.66 12.75
N ILE A 66 0.54 -3.90 11.96
CA ILE A 66 0.67 -4.55 10.65
C ILE A 66 0.94 -3.51 9.56
N LYS A 67 1.70 -3.93 8.55
CA LYS A 67 1.83 -3.24 7.26
C LYS A 67 1.39 -4.19 6.17
N LEU A 68 0.86 -3.64 5.08
CA LEU A 68 0.48 -4.44 3.91
C LEU A 68 1.69 -5.21 3.36
N ASN A 69 1.46 -6.43 2.89
CA ASN A 69 2.46 -7.36 2.34
C ASN A 69 3.60 -7.72 3.32
N GLN A 70 3.37 -7.59 4.63
CA GLN A 70 4.30 -8.02 5.67
C GLN A 70 3.66 -9.09 6.54
N SER A 71 4.42 -10.15 6.81
CA SER A 71 3.98 -11.23 7.69
C SER A 71 4.24 -10.86 9.15
N VAL A 72 3.24 -11.05 10.00
CA VAL A 72 3.30 -10.79 11.44
C VAL A 72 2.81 -12.00 12.22
N ALA A 73 3.49 -12.35 13.30
CA ALA A 73 3.04 -13.41 14.19
C ALA A 73 1.71 -13.05 14.85
N LEU A 74 0.80 -14.02 14.94
CA LEU A 74 -0.40 -13.96 15.74
C LEU A 74 -0.12 -14.54 17.12
N VAL A 75 -0.48 -13.78 18.15
CA VAL A 75 -0.34 -14.15 19.56
C VAL A 75 -1.73 -14.17 20.22
N PRO A 76 -1.90 -14.88 21.36
CA PRO A 76 -3.13 -14.78 22.13
C PRO A 76 -3.47 -13.33 22.45
N CYS A 77 -4.76 -12.99 22.41
CA CYS A 77 -5.23 -11.65 22.73
C CYS A 77 -4.86 -11.25 24.17
N ILE A 78 -4.05 -10.20 24.33
CA ILE A 78 -3.62 -9.69 25.64
C ILE A 78 -4.22 -8.32 25.98
N ASN A 79 -4.61 -7.53 24.97
CA ASN A 79 -5.05 -6.14 25.13
C ASN A 79 -5.86 -5.69 23.89
N GLU A 80 -5.90 -4.39 23.64
CA GLU A 80 -6.50 -3.82 22.44
C GLU A 80 -5.77 -4.32 21.18
N ALA A 81 -6.55 -4.73 20.18
CA ALA A 81 -6.01 -5.29 18.95
C ALA A 81 -5.28 -4.21 18.13
N PRO A 82 -4.07 -4.51 17.60
CA PRO A 82 -3.43 -3.64 16.62
C PRO A 82 -4.34 -3.37 15.42
N GLN A 83 -4.26 -2.14 14.93
CA GLN A 83 -5.13 -1.64 13.87
C GLN A 83 -4.44 -1.78 12.51
N LEU A 84 -5.18 -2.27 11.51
CA LEU A 84 -4.83 -2.13 10.10
C LEU A 84 -5.32 -0.78 9.60
N ARG A 85 -4.40 0.09 9.20
CA ARG A 85 -4.74 1.38 8.59
C ARG A 85 -4.71 1.28 7.07
N LEU A 86 -5.89 1.42 6.46
CA LEU A 86 -6.07 1.44 5.01
C LEU A 86 -6.18 2.87 4.51
N PHE A 87 -5.40 3.20 3.48
CA PHE A 87 -5.35 4.54 2.90
C PHE A 87 -6.20 4.71 1.63
N ARG A 88 -6.78 3.61 1.13
CA ARG A 88 -7.66 3.57 -0.04
C ARG A 88 -8.66 2.43 0.11
N GLN A 89 -9.73 2.50 -0.68
CA GLN A 89 -10.62 1.36 -0.90
C GLN A 89 -9.92 0.29 -1.76
N GLY A 90 -10.29 -0.98 -1.62
CA GLY A 90 -9.80 -2.05 -2.48
C GLY A 90 -10.22 -3.44 -2.03
N ASN A 91 -9.87 -4.44 -2.84
CA ASN A 91 -9.96 -5.85 -2.48
C ASN A 91 -8.72 -6.22 -1.68
N TYR A 92 -8.92 -6.77 -0.48
CA TYR A 92 -7.86 -7.18 0.42
C TYR A 92 -7.91 -8.68 0.63
N LEU A 93 -6.72 -9.28 0.65
CA LEU A 93 -6.51 -10.70 0.94
C LEU A 93 -5.85 -10.82 2.31
N ALA A 94 -6.49 -11.52 3.25
CA ALA A 94 -5.86 -11.98 4.48
C ALA A 94 -5.41 -13.43 4.32
N GLN A 95 -4.17 -13.72 4.71
CA GLN A 95 -3.56 -15.04 4.65
C GLN A 95 -3.04 -15.40 6.03
N ILE A 96 -3.47 -16.55 6.55
CA ILE A 96 -2.96 -17.11 7.80
C ILE A 96 -2.20 -18.40 7.50
N ASP A 97 -0.92 -18.43 7.87
CA ASP A 97 -0.01 -19.55 7.64
C ASP A 97 0.42 -20.17 8.98
N LEU A 98 0.22 -21.48 9.10
CA LEU A 98 0.51 -22.28 10.30
C LEU A 98 1.79 -23.14 10.18
N ARG A 99 2.47 -23.12 9.02
CA ARG A 99 3.57 -24.06 8.70
C ARG A 99 4.78 -23.93 9.61
N SER A 100 4.99 -22.77 10.22
CA SER A 100 6.12 -22.48 11.10
C SER A 100 5.86 -22.80 12.58
N GLY A 101 4.68 -23.34 12.92
CA GLY A 101 4.28 -23.63 14.31
C GLY A 101 3.77 -22.41 15.10
N THR A 102 4.11 -21.20 14.67
CA THR A 102 3.45 -19.96 15.13
C THR A 102 2.56 -19.43 14.00
N PRO A 103 1.25 -19.23 14.18
CA PRO A 103 0.40 -18.68 13.14
C PRO A 103 0.89 -17.29 12.71
N THR A 104 1.01 -17.06 11.41
CA THR A 104 1.42 -15.77 10.85
C THR A 104 0.34 -15.20 9.95
N LEU A 105 0.07 -13.90 10.08
CA LEU A 105 -0.89 -13.16 9.27
C LEU A 105 -0.16 -12.30 8.25
N THR A 106 -0.59 -12.34 7.00
CA THR A 106 -0.24 -11.36 5.96
C THR A 106 -1.53 -10.76 5.40
N ILE A 107 -1.57 -9.44 5.29
CA ILE A 107 -2.67 -8.74 4.60
C ILE A 107 -2.09 -8.05 3.37
N SER A 108 -2.65 -8.37 2.22
CA SER A 108 -2.22 -7.85 0.92
C SER A 108 -3.39 -7.16 0.24
N VAL A 109 -3.08 -6.26 -0.69
CA VAL A 109 -4.09 -5.80 -1.65
C VAL A 109 -4.12 -6.84 -2.74
N GLU A 110 -5.30 -7.35 -3.09
CA GLU A 110 -5.46 -8.07 -4.34
C GLU A 110 -5.11 -7.10 -5.45
N GLN A 111 -3.90 -7.26 -5.98
CA GLN A 111 -3.58 -6.67 -7.25
C GLN A 111 -4.49 -7.41 -8.21
N GLN A 112 -5.59 -6.75 -8.62
CA GLN A 112 -6.07 -7.02 -9.96
C GLN A 112 -4.81 -6.93 -10.81
N LEU A 113 -4.43 -8.05 -11.42
CA LEU A 113 -3.73 -8.03 -12.68
C LEU A 113 -4.69 -7.29 -13.64
N GLN A 114 -4.83 -5.99 -13.44
CA GLN A 114 -4.80 -5.07 -14.54
C GLN A 114 -3.48 -5.44 -15.18
N HIS A 115 -3.58 -6.37 -16.13
CA HIS A 115 -2.76 -6.39 -17.31
C HIS A 115 -2.92 -5.00 -17.91
N ASN A 116 -2.27 -4.04 -17.25
CA ASN A 116 -1.97 -2.77 -17.78
C ASN A 116 -0.93 -3.15 -18.83
N GLU A 117 -1.44 -3.45 -20.02
CA GLU A 117 -0.74 -3.19 -21.26
C GLU A 117 -0.44 -1.69 -21.42
N ALA A 118 -0.56 -0.88 -20.36
CA ALA A 118 0.40 0.19 -20.14
C ALA A 118 1.78 -0.46 -20.03
N MET A 119 2.31 -0.75 -21.22
CA MET A 119 3.70 -0.89 -21.59
C MET A 119 4.58 -0.89 -20.35
N PHE A 120 5.31 -1.99 -20.14
CA PHE A 120 6.69 -1.83 -19.74
C PHE A 120 7.34 -0.92 -20.80
N GLN A 121 7.09 0.38 -20.73
CA GLN A 121 7.99 1.37 -21.24
C GLN A 121 9.19 1.13 -20.36
N SER A 122 10.08 0.26 -20.86
CA SER A 122 11.47 0.27 -20.44
C SER A 122 11.81 1.73 -20.34
N CYS A 123 12.09 2.22 -19.13
CA CYS A 123 12.61 3.56 -18.96
C CYS A 123 13.76 3.65 -19.98
N PRO A 124 13.66 4.52 -21.00
CA PRO A 124 14.66 4.53 -22.05
C PRO A 124 16.01 4.79 -21.39
N ASN A 125 17.01 3.98 -21.70
CA ASN A 125 18.37 4.29 -21.29
C ASN A 125 18.70 5.67 -21.86
N TRP A 126 18.96 6.62 -20.97
CA TRP A 126 19.24 7.98 -21.37
C TRP A 126 20.48 8.02 -22.28
N ASP A 127 20.33 8.64 -23.45
CA ASP A 127 21.33 8.67 -24.51
C ASP A 127 22.35 9.81 -24.38
N LYS A 128 22.45 10.39 -23.17
CA LYS A 128 23.30 11.54 -22.83
C LYS A 128 22.96 12.82 -23.59
N LYS A 129 21.72 12.98 -24.05
CA LYS A 129 21.24 14.20 -24.73
C LYS A 129 20.27 15.01 -23.86
N PRO A 130 20.07 16.31 -24.15
CA PRO A 130 19.04 17.09 -23.49
C PRO A 130 17.66 16.46 -23.68
N ILE A 131 16.88 16.43 -22.61
CA ILE A 131 15.52 15.90 -22.61
C ILE A 131 14.55 17.08 -22.65
N GLU A 132 13.57 17.01 -23.56
CA GLU A 132 12.42 17.91 -23.59
C GLU A 132 11.29 17.30 -22.76
N ILE A 133 10.77 18.07 -21.81
CA ILE A 133 9.77 17.63 -20.84
C ILE A 133 8.55 18.54 -20.95
N ASP A 134 7.37 17.95 -21.19
CA ASP A 134 6.11 18.67 -21.09
C ASP A 134 5.79 18.92 -19.62
N VAL A 135 5.61 20.19 -19.29
CA VAL A 135 5.34 20.66 -17.94
C VAL A 135 4.09 21.54 -17.85
N SER A 136 3.33 21.63 -18.95
CA SER A 136 2.18 22.53 -19.11
C SER A 136 1.09 22.33 -18.05
N SER A 137 1.00 21.14 -17.46
CA SER A 137 0.06 20.81 -16.39
C SER A 137 0.44 21.36 -15.01
N THR A 138 1.70 21.74 -14.81
CA THR A 138 2.27 22.03 -13.48
C THR A 138 2.92 23.42 -13.40
N PHE A 139 3.60 23.86 -14.47
CA PHE A 139 4.29 25.15 -14.50
C PHE A 139 3.68 26.05 -15.60
N ALA A 140 3.51 27.32 -15.29
CA ALA A 140 2.99 28.30 -16.22
C ALA A 140 4.07 28.76 -17.22
N GLU A 141 3.63 29.26 -18.39
CA GLU A 141 4.51 29.83 -19.41
C GLU A 141 5.39 30.95 -18.82
N GLY A 142 6.69 30.91 -19.11
CA GLY A 142 7.67 31.87 -18.58
C GLY A 142 8.13 31.62 -17.13
N GLU A 143 7.60 30.61 -16.44
CA GLU A 143 8.13 30.21 -15.14
C GLU A 143 9.54 29.61 -15.27
N SER A 144 10.35 29.82 -14.23
CA SER A 144 11.66 29.18 -14.13
C SER A 144 11.53 27.87 -13.36
N VAL A 145 12.12 26.81 -13.91
CA VAL A 145 12.11 25.46 -13.37
C VAL A 145 13.56 25.02 -13.19
N SER A 146 13.88 24.37 -12.06
CA SER A 146 15.20 23.82 -11.74
C SER A 146 15.14 22.30 -11.74
N ASP A 147 16.20 21.65 -12.22
CA ASP A 147 16.47 20.25 -11.92
C ASP A 147 17.26 20.16 -10.60
N PHE A 148 16.67 19.52 -9.59
CA PHE A 148 17.27 19.36 -8.26
C PHE A 148 18.64 18.66 -8.30
N TYR A 149 18.84 17.69 -9.21
CA TYR A 149 20.07 16.90 -9.23
C TYR A 149 21.25 17.60 -9.89
N SER A 150 21.00 18.44 -10.91
CA SER A 150 22.06 19.20 -11.59
C SER A 150 22.17 20.65 -11.12
N GLY A 151 21.11 21.21 -10.52
CA GLY A 151 20.96 22.64 -10.28
C GLY A 151 20.76 23.46 -11.56
N ASN A 152 20.59 22.81 -12.72
CA ASN A 152 20.34 23.49 -13.98
C ASN A 152 18.93 24.10 -13.96
N THR A 153 18.78 25.25 -14.59
CA THR A 153 17.47 25.93 -14.69
C THR A 153 17.07 26.15 -16.14
N ALA A 154 15.77 26.04 -16.41
CA ALA A 154 15.15 26.33 -17.70
C ALA A 154 13.93 27.25 -17.50
N ILE A 155 13.53 27.92 -18.57
CA ILE A 155 12.28 28.70 -18.62
C ILE A 155 11.26 27.90 -19.42
N VAL A 156 10.03 27.80 -18.91
CA VAL A 156 8.92 27.15 -19.63
C VAL A 156 8.63 27.92 -20.91
N LYS A 157 8.74 27.22 -22.04
CA LYS A 157 8.43 27.73 -23.38
C LYS A 157 7.48 26.79 -24.08
N ASN A 158 6.33 27.29 -24.52
CA ASN A 158 5.24 26.50 -25.10
C ASN A 158 4.86 25.30 -24.23
N GLY A 159 4.81 25.50 -22.90
CA GLY A 159 4.51 24.44 -21.94
C GLY A 159 5.61 23.40 -21.76
N LYS A 160 6.81 23.58 -22.32
CA LYS A 160 7.92 22.63 -22.23
C LYS A 160 9.19 23.24 -21.64
N VAL A 161 10.06 22.37 -21.12
CA VAL A 161 11.43 22.72 -20.73
C VAL A 161 12.41 21.74 -21.35
N THR A 162 13.61 22.22 -21.68
CA THR A 162 14.73 21.38 -22.15
C THR A 162 15.86 21.44 -21.14
N LEU A 163 16.21 20.29 -20.56
CA LEU A 163 17.23 20.18 -19.52
C LEU A 163 18.17 19.01 -19.80
N MET A 164 19.41 19.13 -19.36
CA MET A 164 20.39 18.05 -19.39
C MET A 164 20.38 17.33 -18.04
N PRO A 165 20.04 16.02 -17.98
CA PRO A 165 20.21 15.23 -16.76
C PRO A 165 21.65 15.25 -16.25
N ASN A 166 21.82 15.18 -14.94
CA ASN A 166 23.13 14.97 -14.33
C ASN A 166 23.63 13.55 -14.65
N GLU A 167 24.89 13.40 -15.07
CA GLU A 167 25.48 12.08 -15.35
C GLU A 167 25.45 11.14 -14.12
N ASN A 168 25.56 11.71 -12.91
CA ASN A 168 25.50 10.97 -11.65
C ASN A 168 24.07 10.65 -11.20
N ALA A 169 23.05 11.21 -11.85
CA ALA A 169 21.64 10.94 -11.55
C ALA A 169 21.06 9.81 -12.42
N SER A 170 21.89 9.10 -13.20
CA SER A 170 21.46 7.98 -14.05
C SER A 170 20.30 8.34 -14.99
N GLY A 171 20.29 9.58 -15.51
CA GLY A 171 19.24 10.07 -16.40
C GLY A 171 17.97 10.57 -15.70
N LEU A 172 17.94 10.60 -14.36
CA LEU A 172 16.82 11.18 -13.60
C LEU A 172 16.89 12.71 -13.57
N ILE A 173 15.73 13.34 -13.71
CA ILE A 173 15.51 14.77 -13.51
C ILE A 173 14.39 14.94 -12.50
N LEU A 174 14.57 15.83 -11.52
CA LEU A 174 13.52 16.21 -10.57
C LEU A 174 13.26 17.70 -10.69
N LEU A 175 12.10 18.06 -11.22
CA LEU A 175 11.73 19.45 -11.49
C LEU A 175 11.13 20.14 -10.26
N GLU A 176 11.64 21.33 -9.95
CA GLU A 176 11.11 22.22 -8.93
C GLU A 176 10.97 23.65 -9.46
N LYS A 177 10.12 24.45 -8.81
CA LYS A 177 9.98 25.87 -9.15
C LYS A 177 11.25 26.64 -8.75
N ALA A 178 11.86 27.34 -9.69
CA ALA A 178 13.04 28.15 -9.46
C ALA A 178 12.70 29.64 -9.36
N ILE A 179 13.40 30.37 -8.49
CA ILE A 179 13.33 31.83 -8.41
C ILE A 179 14.50 32.39 -9.23
N PRO A 180 14.26 33.19 -10.28
CA PRO A 180 15.34 33.81 -11.04
C PRO A 180 16.25 34.64 -10.13
N LYS A 181 17.57 34.42 -10.20
CA LYS A 181 18.60 35.13 -9.40
C LYS A 181 18.51 36.67 -9.50
N ILE A 182 17.82 37.22 -10.49
CA ILE A 182 17.60 38.66 -10.66
C ILE A 182 16.81 39.26 -9.47
N ARG A 183 15.86 38.52 -8.87
CA ARG A 183 15.11 39.02 -7.70
C ARG A 183 15.91 38.98 -6.39
N GLN A 184 16.93 38.14 -6.26
CA GLN A 184 17.75 38.09 -5.04
C GLN A 184 18.61 39.36 -4.87
N ARG A 185 18.95 40.07 -5.95
CA ARG A 185 19.76 41.29 -5.88
C ARG A 185 18.98 42.54 -5.50
N LEU A 186 17.65 42.57 -5.71
CA LEU A 186 16.80 43.73 -5.42
C LEU A 186 16.27 43.73 -3.98
N ILE A 187 16.21 42.57 -3.32
CA ILE A 187 15.77 42.49 -1.91
C ILE A 187 16.93 42.85 -0.95
N GLY A 188 18.19 42.74 -1.40
CA GLY A 188 19.39 43.06 -0.61
C GLY A 188 19.95 44.49 -0.80
N LYS A 189 19.25 45.38 -1.52
CA LYS A 189 19.69 46.77 -1.74
C LYS A 189 18.54 47.76 -1.51
N MET A 190 17.98 47.78 -0.31
CA MET A 190 17.26 48.95 0.17
C MET A 190 18.19 49.69 1.12
N PRO A 191 18.75 50.87 0.76
CA PRO A 191 19.52 51.66 1.70
C PRO A 191 18.58 52.13 2.84
N PRO A 192 19.05 52.22 4.08
CA PRO A 192 18.24 52.79 5.15
C PRO A 192 17.96 54.25 4.80
N SER A 193 16.69 54.58 4.57
CA SER A 193 16.24 55.96 4.55
C SER A 193 16.52 56.54 5.93
N ILE A 194 17.50 57.44 5.98
CA ILE A 194 17.71 58.35 7.10
C ILE A 194 16.47 59.25 7.13
N LEU A 195 15.63 59.04 8.13
CA LEU A 195 14.63 60.03 8.57
C LEU A 195 15.41 61.13 9.29
N CYS A 196 15.42 62.33 8.70
CA CYS A 196 15.47 63.58 9.45
C CYS A 196 14.06 63.91 9.92
#